data_AF-A0A1S0TLA8-F1
#
_entry.id   AF-A0A1S0TLA8-F1
#
_cell.length_a   1.000
_cell.length_b   1.000
_cell.length_c   1.000
_cell.angle_alpha   90.00
_cell.angle_beta   90.00
_cell.angle_gamma   90.00
#
_symmetry.space_group_name_H-M   'P 1'
#
loop_
_entity.id
_entity.type
_entity.pdbx_description
1 polymer ?
#
loop_
_entity_poly.entity_id
_entity_poly.type
_entity_poly.pdbx_seq_one_letter_code
_entity_poly.pdbx_strand_id
1 'polypeptide(L)'
;MFVQVIYNYEPFYQEYRNQEEDGTYITQVGEKTTIDISFMVKNNAERAYEATLFIEYNANELDIPILNKKDSPVNIDDFKDNLVIISIGNPMEPNKQLKFELSFRIARGRTEGLGKPLEFRAFVNSTSDEKNLDDNSWKAIVRVIKRAELELSAISDPAIVRYGGEIKGESEMEFDIDIGPLVVHKYTVTNKGPWSVSNVTLQVDWPYQVASVFTTGKWALYLMETPTMQLTNTDNSKDIKQCTMVLSHERVNPLQLKFLLETENELYYEEDDNDNDDDDDDNDNDDDDDTRHENLEDEDLNRFKRTVEEYRREKRPSRELRIKSTKIREKSGEEVEIVKVNCADMTAKCFTVTCHFDFLDVDAAAVIDFRSRLWNATFVEDYYDIAYVEILSSGRLILDQEQGIEERNTQNNFASASTHAYPDRPAILETAPIPWWIIALAAILGLLILFILILIFWKCGFFKRNRPHHPTLYQAEYQFRREETSEA
;
A
#
# COMPACT_ATOMS: atom_id res chain seq x y z
N MET A 1 51.06 -2.44 -49.81
CA MET A 1 50.06 -3.41 -49.32
C MET A 1 48.72 -2.74 -49.21
N PHE A 2 47.59 -3.45 -49.40
CA PHE A 2 46.26 -2.97 -48.96
C PHE A 2 45.43 -4.18 -48.54
N VAL A 3 45.18 -4.37 -47.24
CA VAL A 3 44.26 -5.40 -46.75
C VAL A 3 43.08 -4.77 -46.04
N GLN A 4 42.02 -4.54 -46.81
CA GLN A 4 40.81 -3.90 -46.32
C GLN A 4 39.91 -4.91 -45.61
N VAL A 5 39.47 -4.58 -44.40
CA VAL A 5 38.38 -5.30 -43.72
C VAL A 5 37.06 -4.70 -44.17
N ILE A 6 36.36 -5.42 -45.03
CA ILE A 6 34.96 -5.17 -45.38
C ILE A 6 34.12 -6.03 -44.41
N TYR A 7 32.96 -5.56 -43.99
CA TYR A 7 32.06 -6.33 -43.15
C TYR A 7 30.66 -6.13 -43.69
N ASN A 8 29.90 -7.22 -43.75
CA ASN A 8 28.49 -7.18 -44.10
C ASN A 8 27.74 -7.80 -42.93
N TYR A 9 27.11 -6.96 -42.13
CA TYR A 9 26.07 -7.41 -41.22
C TYR A 9 24.75 -7.40 -41.98
N GLU A 10 24.24 -8.58 -42.35
CA GLU A 10 22.86 -8.74 -42.78
C GLU A 10 22.04 -9.22 -41.57
N PRO A 11 21.23 -8.37 -40.92
CA PRO A 11 20.22 -8.87 -40.03
C PRO A 11 19.21 -9.62 -40.88
N PHE A 12 19.02 -10.92 -40.61
CA PHE A 12 18.00 -11.71 -41.30
C PHE A 12 16.56 -11.34 -40.86
N TYR A 13 16.37 -10.27 -40.09
CA TYR A 13 15.05 -9.78 -39.69
C TYR A 13 15.01 -8.25 -39.80
N GLN A 14 14.19 -7.79 -40.75
CA GLN A 14 13.67 -6.43 -40.79
C GLN A 14 12.74 -6.25 -39.59
N GLU A 15 13.25 -5.80 -38.45
CA GLU A 15 12.42 -5.04 -37.52
C GLU A 15 13.32 -4.15 -36.65
N TYR A 16 13.13 -2.83 -36.82
CA TYR A 16 13.81 -1.72 -36.17
C TYR A 16 15.24 -1.40 -36.66
N ARG A 17 15.33 -0.98 -37.93
CA ARG A 17 16.41 -0.11 -38.40
C ARG A 17 16.19 1.31 -37.86
N ASN A 18 16.43 1.52 -36.57
CA ASN A 18 16.82 2.84 -36.09
C ASN A 18 18.36 2.83 -36.07
N GLN A 19 18.97 3.06 -37.23
CA GLN A 19 20.31 3.65 -37.23
C GLN A 19 20.10 5.05 -36.65
N GLU A 20 20.35 5.23 -35.35
CA GLU A 20 20.65 6.57 -34.86
C GLU A 20 21.85 7.10 -35.66
N GLU A 21 21.87 8.40 -35.91
CA GLU A 21 22.84 9.10 -36.77
C GLU A 21 24.33 8.91 -36.36
N ASP A 22 24.61 8.15 -35.28
CA ASP A 22 25.90 7.97 -34.63
C ASP A 22 26.54 6.56 -34.84
N GLY A 23 26.04 5.75 -35.79
CA GLY A 23 26.69 4.49 -36.17
C GLY A 23 26.60 3.34 -35.15
N THR A 24 25.67 3.43 -34.18
CA THR A 24 25.42 2.40 -33.16
C THR A 24 24.36 1.39 -33.62
N TYR A 25 24.60 0.10 -33.38
CA TYR A 25 23.67 -1.00 -33.68
C TYR A 25 22.89 -1.41 -32.44
N ILE A 26 21.63 -1.86 -32.59
CA ILE A 26 20.78 -2.26 -31.46
C ILE A 26 20.38 -3.73 -31.63
N THR A 27 20.47 -4.52 -30.56
CA THR A 27 19.99 -5.91 -30.52
C THR A 27 19.21 -6.18 -29.22
N GLN A 28 18.12 -6.95 -29.30
CA GLN A 28 17.29 -7.31 -28.14
C GLN A 28 17.64 -8.72 -27.66
N VAL A 29 17.91 -8.87 -26.36
CA VAL A 29 18.25 -10.19 -25.80
C VAL A 29 17.02 -10.89 -25.27
N GLY A 30 16.65 -11.98 -25.94
CA GLY A 30 15.49 -12.81 -25.59
C GLY A 30 15.17 -13.81 -26.70
N GLU A 31 15.31 -13.38 -27.96
CA GLU A 31 15.05 -14.23 -29.14
C GLU A 31 16.29 -15.02 -29.59
N LYS A 32 17.49 -14.43 -29.44
CA LYS A 32 18.77 -15.09 -29.70
C LYS A 32 19.78 -14.75 -28.61
N THR A 33 20.60 -15.73 -28.24
CA THR A 33 21.67 -15.61 -27.23
C THR A 33 23.04 -15.32 -27.83
N THR A 34 23.11 -15.13 -29.15
CA THR A 34 24.34 -14.95 -29.91
C THR A 34 24.27 -13.70 -30.77
N ILE A 35 25.40 -13.02 -30.91
CA ILE A 35 25.64 -11.92 -31.84
C ILE A 35 26.51 -12.50 -32.95
N ASP A 36 25.99 -12.56 -34.16
CA ASP A 36 26.68 -13.13 -35.31
C ASP A 36 27.28 -12.01 -36.16
N ILE A 37 28.60 -12.01 -36.36
CA ILE A 37 29.32 -10.98 -37.15
C ILE A 37 30.01 -11.63 -38.35
N SER A 38 29.66 -11.17 -39.55
CA SER A 38 30.27 -11.62 -40.81
C SER A 38 31.40 -10.68 -41.25
N PHE A 39 32.63 -11.20 -41.22
CA PHE A 39 33.84 -10.51 -41.63
C PHE A 39 34.19 -10.85 -43.08
N MET A 40 34.66 -9.85 -43.83
CA MET A 40 35.07 -9.97 -45.23
C MET A 40 36.42 -9.27 -45.44
N VAL A 41 37.52 -10.00 -45.38
CA VAL A 41 38.85 -9.42 -45.55
C VAL A 41 39.29 -9.55 -47.00
N LYS A 42 39.75 -8.46 -47.62
CA LYS A 42 40.16 -8.44 -49.02
C LYS A 42 41.54 -7.78 -49.19
N ASN A 43 42.45 -8.49 -49.86
CA ASN A 43 43.70 -7.90 -50.32
C ASN A 43 43.46 -7.20 -51.67
N ASN A 44 43.58 -5.88 -51.74
CA ASN A 44 43.32 -5.10 -52.96
C ASN A 44 44.58 -4.82 -53.79
N ALA A 45 45.78 -5.19 -53.32
CA ALA A 45 47.02 -4.92 -54.05
C ALA A 45 48.01 -6.07 -53.99
N GLU A 46 49.24 -5.81 -53.57
CA GLU A 46 50.34 -6.76 -53.61
C GLU A 46 50.23 -7.83 -52.53
N ARG A 47 51.00 -8.91 -52.69
CA ARG A 47 51.04 -10.04 -51.75
C ARG A 47 51.36 -9.58 -50.33
N ALA A 48 50.51 -9.95 -49.37
CA ALA A 48 50.74 -9.66 -47.96
C ALA A 48 51.33 -10.88 -47.25
N TYR A 49 52.53 -10.75 -46.68
CA TYR A 49 53.18 -11.83 -45.93
C TYR A 49 52.74 -11.80 -44.48
N GLU A 50 52.57 -12.99 -43.89
CA GLU A 50 52.13 -13.16 -42.49
C GLU A 50 50.89 -12.32 -42.15
N ALA A 51 49.94 -12.24 -43.09
CA ALA A 51 48.75 -11.44 -42.93
C ALA A 51 47.87 -12.06 -41.84
N THR A 52 47.56 -11.26 -40.81
CA THR A 52 46.86 -11.68 -39.60
C THR A 52 45.75 -10.69 -39.27
N LEU A 53 44.57 -11.21 -38.97
CA LEU A 53 43.43 -10.43 -38.47
C LEU A 53 43.34 -10.58 -36.95
N PHE A 54 43.14 -9.44 -36.29
CA PHE A 54 42.93 -9.33 -34.86
C PHE A 54 41.52 -8.80 -34.61
N ILE A 55 40.77 -9.44 -33.71
CA ILE A 55 39.41 -9.03 -33.37
C ILE A 55 39.31 -8.86 -31.86
N GLU A 56 39.11 -7.64 -31.41
CA GLU A 56 38.90 -7.26 -30.03
C GLU A 56 37.40 -7.23 -29.70
N TYR A 57 37.02 -7.79 -28.56
CA TYR A 57 35.64 -7.87 -28.08
C TYR A 57 35.57 -7.77 -26.55
N ASN A 58 34.40 -7.46 -26.00
CA ASN A 58 34.19 -7.39 -24.54
C ASN A 58 34.12 -8.79 -23.89
N ALA A 59 35.28 -9.40 -23.57
CA ALA A 59 35.37 -10.72 -22.95
C ALA A 59 34.69 -10.87 -21.56
N ASN A 60 34.36 -9.75 -20.90
CA ASN A 60 33.62 -9.78 -19.63
C ASN A 60 32.11 -10.04 -19.83
N GLU A 61 31.57 -9.79 -21.03
CA GLU A 61 30.12 -9.89 -21.32
C GLU A 61 29.81 -10.96 -22.37
N LEU A 62 30.83 -11.43 -23.09
CA LEU A 62 30.71 -12.37 -24.19
C LEU A 62 31.61 -13.59 -23.92
N ASP A 63 31.06 -14.77 -24.17
CA ASP A 63 31.84 -16.02 -24.19
C ASP A 63 32.81 -16.03 -25.39
N ILE A 64 33.75 -16.98 -25.37
CA ILE A 64 34.70 -17.23 -26.46
C ILE A 64 33.94 -17.42 -27.79
N PRO A 65 34.27 -16.66 -28.85
CA PRO A 65 33.52 -16.70 -30.10
C PRO A 65 33.71 -18.02 -30.85
N ILE A 66 32.64 -18.45 -31.50
CA ILE A 66 32.59 -19.71 -32.25
C ILE A 66 32.64 -19.38 -33.74
N LEU A 67 33.62 -19.94 -34.45
CA LEU A 67 33.70 -19.88 -35.90
C LEU A 67 32.67 -20.82 -36.54
N ASN A 68 31.86 -20.28 -37.46
CA ASN A 68 30.93 -21.09 -38.23
C ASN A 68 31.67 -21.94 -39.28
N LYS A 69 31.99 -23.19 -38.93
CA LYS A 69 32.87 -24.07 -39.73
C LYS A 69 32.28 -24.55 -41.06
N LYS A 70 30.97 -24.39 -41.31
CA LYS A 70 30.32 -25.02 -42.47
C LYS A 70 30.85 -24.52 -43.82
N ASP A 71 31.41 -23.31 -43.90
CA ASP A 71 32.01 -22.73 -45.12
C ASP A 71 33.18 -21.75 -44.85
N SER A 72 33.83 -21.83 -43.69
CA SER A 72 34.88 -20.86 -43.31
C SER A 72 36.26 -21.19 -43.95
N PRO A 73 36.87 -20.26 -44.71
CA PRO A 73 38.19 -20.46 -45.34
C PRO A 73 39.38 -20.22 -44.39
N VAL A 74 39.11 -19.98 -43.10
CA VAL A 74 40.08 -19.63 -42.06
C VAL A 74 39.87 -20.51 -40.83
N ASN A 75 40.89 -20.61 -39.98
CA ASN A 75 40.78 -21.19 -38.64
C ASN A 75 41.18 -20.14 -37.61
N ILE A 76 40.67 -20.27 -36.39
CA ILE A 76 41.14 -19.45 -35.27
C ILE A 76 42.44 -20.05 -34.77
N ASP A 77 43.50 -19.25 -34.70
CA ASP A 77 44.82 -19.71 -34.28
C ASP A 77 44.97 -19.67 -32.76
N ASP A 78 44.54 -18.58 -32.14
CA ASP A 78 44.70 -18.36 -30.71
C ASP A 78 43.67 -17.36 -30.15
N PHE A 79 43.48 -17.40 -28.84
CA PHE A 79 42.68 -16.46 -28.07
C PHE A 79 43.53 -15.86 -26.95
N LYS A 80 43.70 -14.54 -26.96
CA LYS A 80 44.48 -13.83 -25.93
C LYS A 80 43.59 -12.81 -25.24
N ASP A 81 43.11 -13.17 -24.06
CA ASP A 81 42.20 -12.36 -23.24
C ASP A 81 40.96 -11.88 -24.02
N ASN A 82 40.99 -10.65 -24.52
CA ASN A 82 39.91 -10.00 -25.27
C ASN A 82 40.14 -9.99 -26.80
N LEU A 83 41.14 -10.71 -27.29
CA LEU A 83 41.60 -10.70 -28.69
C LEU A 83 41.52 -12.07 -29.34
N VAL A 84 40.88 -12.15 -30.51
CA VAL A 84 40.88 -13.33 -31.39
C VAL A 84 41.92 -13.13 -32.49
N ILE A 85 42.77 -14.14 -32.72
CA ILE A 85 43.84 -14.09 -33.73
C ILE A 85 43.53 -15.09 -34.84
N ILE A 86 43.49 -14.59 -36.08
CA ILE A 86 43.16 -15.38 -37.27
C ILE A 86 44.17 -15.10 -38.38
N SER A 87 44.95 -16.11 -38.76
CA SER A 87 45.84 -16.07 -39.92
C SER A 87 45.02 -16.11 -41.21
N ILE A 88 45.14 -15.06 -42.01
CA ILE A 88 44.39 -14.89 -43.27
C ILE A 88 45.23 -15.25 -44.51
N GLY A 89 46.55 -15.41 -44.35
CA GLY A 89 47.38 -16.07 -45.35
C GLY A 89 48.87 -15.70 -45.29
N ASN A 90 49.72 -16.61 -45.76
CA ASN A 90 51.15 -16.37 -45.90
C ASN A 90 51.71 -16.92 -47.23
N PRO A 91 51.80 -16.11 -48.30
CA PRO A 91 51.20 -14.78 -48.43
C PRO A 91 49.70 -14.83 -48.73
N MET A 92 48.97 -13.77 -48.35
CA MET A 92 47.64 -13.49 -48.88
C MET A 92 47.76 -12.90 -50.29
N GLU A 93 47.32 -13.66 -51.30
CA GLU A 93 47.45 -13.27 -52.71
C GLU A 93 46.63 -12.01 -53.09
N PRO A 94 47.06 -11.26 -54.14
CA PRO A 94 46.33 -10.13 -54.68
C PRO A 94 44.88 -10.46 -55.05
N ASN A 95 43.94 -9.56 -54.77
CA ASN A 95 42.50 -9.69 -55.02
C ASN A 95 41.83 -10.88 -54.33
N LYS A 96 42.54 -11.59 -53.44
CA LYS A 96 41.95 -12.66 -52.64
C LYS A 96 40.99 -12.06 -51.62
N GLN A 97 39.82 -12.66 -51.51
CA GLN A 97 38.78 -12.27 -50.57
C GLN A 97 38.43 -13.47 -49.69
N LEU A 98 38.33 -13.24 -48.39
CA LEU A 98 37.96 -14.22 -47.39
C LEU A 98 36.70 -13.74 -46.69
N LYS A 99 35.68 -14.59 -46.62
CA LYS A 99 34.44 -14.33 -45.88
C LYS A 99 34.23 -15.43 -44.86
N PHE A 100 33.95 -15.05 -43.62
CA PHE A 100 33.65 -15.97 -42.53
C PHE A 100 32.78 -15.28 -41.48
N GLU A 101 32.20 -16.08 -40.60
CA GLU A 101 31.26 -15.61 -39.57
C GLU A 101 31.69 -16.09 -38.20
N LEU A 102 31.69 -15.17 -37.24
CA LEU A 102 31.92 -15.46 -35.82
C LEU A 102 30.64 -15.21 -35.04
N SER A 103 30.24 -16.21 -34.25
CA SER A 103 29.11 -16.13 -33.32
C SER A 103 29.64 -15.87 -31.91
N PHE A 104 29.28 -14.72 -31.33
CA PHE A 104 29.61 -14.33 -29.96
C PHE A 104 28.42 -14.65 -29.06
N ARG A 105 28.55 -15.60 -28.14
CA ARG A 105 27.48 -15.92 -27.19
C ARG A 105 27.51 -14.94 -26.02
N ILE A 106 26.35 -14.42 -25.64
CA ILE A 106 26.22 -13.53 -24.49
C ILE A 106 26.35 -14.38 -23.22
N ALA A 107 27.30 -14.03 -22.35
CA ALA A 107 27.50 -14.72 -21.08
C ALA A 107 26.25 -14.48 -20.20
N ARG A 108 25.53 -15.55 -19.88
CA ARG A 108 24.34 -15.48 -19.01
C ARG A 108 24.79 -15.59 -17.55
N GLY A 109 24.73 -14.49 -16.80
CA GLY A 109 24.81 -14.52 -15.35
C GLY A 109 25.48 -13.29 -14.76
N ARG A 110 24.76 -12.61 -13.85
CA ARG A 110 25.24 -11.63 -12.84
C ARG A 110 26.18 -10.51 -13.30
N THR A 111 26.48 -10.33 -14.58
CA THR A 111 27.32 -9.21 -15.02
C THR A 111 26.48 -7.95 -15.13
N GLU A 112 26.75 -7.04 -14.20
CA GLU A 112 26.24 -5.67 -14.10
C GLU A 112 26.58 -4.81 -15.34
N GLY A 113 27.46 -5.29 -16.24
CA GLY A 113 28.08 -4.45 -17.27
C GLY A 113 27.42 -4.44 -18.66
N LEU A 114 26.41 -5.27 -18.93
CA LEU A 114 25.68 -5.28 -20.22
C LEU A 114 24.81 -4.03 -20.48
N GLY A 115 24.67 -3.12 -19.52
CA GLY A 115 24.13 -1.79 -19.79
C GLY A 115 25.07 -0.92 -20.63
N LYS A 116 26.36 -1.27 -20.69
CA LYS A 116 27.35 -0.62 -21.54
C LYS A 116 27.27 -1.18 -22.96
N PRO A 117 27.37 -0.33 -24.00
CA PRO A 117 27.46 -0.81 -25.37
C PRO A 117 28.66 -1.73 -25.56
N LEU A 118 28.47 -2.84 -26.26
CA LEU A 118 29.55 -3.74 -26.66
C LEU A 118 30.36 -3.09 -27.78
N GLU A 119 31.68 -3.09 -27.65
CA GLU A 119 32.58 -2.59 -28.69
C GLU A 119 33.28 -3.77 -29.38
N PHE A 120 33.14 -3.83 -30.69
CA PHE A 120 33.90 -4.74 -31.53
C PHE A 120 34.90 -3.93 -32.34
N ARG A 121 36.17 -4.32 -32.30
CA ARG A 121 37.21 -3.73 -33.13
C ARG A 121 37.91 -4.83 -33.89
N ALA A 122 38.10 -4.66 -35.18
CA ALA A 122 38.88 -5.59 -35.98
C ALA A 122 39.97 -4.82 -36.69
N PHE A 123 41.18 -5.36 -36.73
CA PHE A 123 42.26 -4.76 -37.49
C PHE A 123 43.18 -5.82 -38.11
N VAL A 124 43.75 -5.51 -39.26
CA VAL A 124 44.67 -6.41 -39.97
C VAL A 124 46.08 -5.88 -39.85
N ASN A 125 47.02 -6.79 -39.67
CA ASN A 125 48.45 -6.52 -39.71
C ASN A 125 49.16 -7.50 -40.65
N SER A 126 50.29 -7.07 -41.20
CA SER A 126 51.19 -7.88 -42.03
C SER A 126 52.64 -7.43 -41.86
N THR A 127 53.62 -8.27 -42.20
CA THR A 127 55.04 -7.91 -42.11
C THR A 127 55.53 -7.02 -43.25
N SER A 128 54.67 -6.70 -44.19
CA SER A 128 55.02 -5.96 -45.40
C SER A 128 54.66 -4.49 -45.28
N ASP A 129 55.40 -3.63 -45.98
CA ASP A 129 55.20 -2.18 -45.89
C ASP A 129 53.90 -1.71 -46.57
N GLU A 130 53.15 -0.90 -45.82
CA GLU A 130 51.87 -0.34 -46.22
C GLU A 130 51.87 1.19 -46.10
N LYS A 131 51.27 1.87 -47.07
CA LYS A 131 51.22 3.34 -47.13
C LYS A 131 49.95 3.93 -46.52
N ASN A 132 48.85 3.18 -46.51
CA ASN A 132 47.57 3.62 -45.97
C ASN A 132 47.16 2.64 -44.88
N LEU A 133 47.06 3.09 -43.64
CA LEU A 133 46.68 2.23 -42.52
C LEU A 133 45.21 2.42 -42.12
N ASP A 134 44.55 3.42 -42.71
CA ASP A 134 43.21 3.84 -42.30
C ASP A 134 42.12 2.84 -42.74
N ASP A 135 42.38 2.00 -43.75
CA ASP A 135 41.46 0.96 -44.25
C ASP A 135 41.68 -0.42 -43.62
N ASN A 136 42.65 -0.54 -42.71
CA ASN A 136 42.97 -1.79 -42.03
C ASN A 136 42.20 -1.99 -40.72
N SER A 137 41.30 -1.07 -40.36
CA SER A 137 40.57 -1.12 -39.10
C SER A 137 39.07 -0.97 -39.27
N TRP A 138 38.34 -1.64 -38.38
CA TRP A 138 36.90 -1.59 -38.27
C TRP A 138 36.50 -1.45 -36.81
N LYS A 139 35.49 -0.64 -36.54
CA LYS A 139 34.86 -0.52 -35.22
C LYS A 139 33.35 -0.57 -35.39
N ALA A 140 32.68 -1.35 -34.55
CA ALA A 140 31.24 -1.26 -34.35
C ALA A 140 30.89 -1.24 -32.88
N ILE A 141 29.85 -0.49 -32.56
CA ILE A 141 29.28 -0.40 -31.21
C ILE A 141 27.90 -1.02 -31.28
N VAL A 142 27.67 -2.06 -30.47
CA VAL A 142 26.40 -2.79 -30.40
C VAL A 142 25.79 -2.57 -29.02
N ARG A 143 24.68 -1.83 -28.98
CA ARG A 143 23.86 -1.68 -27.80
C ARG A 143 22.96 -2.89 -27.62
N VAL A 144 23.06 -3.51 -26.47
CA VAL A 144 22.29 -4.70 -26.10
C VAL A 144 21.15 -4.27 -25.19
N ILE A 145 19.90 -4.50 -25.62
CA ILE A 145 18.70 -4.21 -24.83
C ILE A 145 18.31 -5.49 -24.09
N LYS A 146 18.47 -5.49 -22.77
CA LYS A 146 17.92 -6.52 -21.89
C LYS A 146 16.47 -6.19 -21.55
N ARG A 147 15.63 -7.21 -21.38
CA ARG A 147 14.22 -7.03 -21.03
C ARG A 147 13.83 -7.80 -19.78
N ALA A 148 13.27 -7.11 -18.80
CA ALA A 148 12.61 -7.72 -17.65
C ALA A 148 11.16 -7.25 -17.60
N GLU A 149 10.31 -8.08 -17.02
CA GLU A 149 8.88 -7.80 -16.88
C GLU A 149 8.53 -7.97 -15.41
N LEU A 150 8.55 -6.87 -14.68
CA LEU A 150 8.18 -6.85 -13.28
C LEU A 150 6.68 -6.68 -13.17
N GLU A 151 6.12 -7.22 -12.10
CA GLU A 151 4.72 -7.08 -11.79
C GLU A 151 4.57 -6.88 -10.29
N LEU A 152 3.81 -5.85 -9.93
CA LEU A 152 3.40 -5.56 -8.59
C LEU A 152 1.93 -5.95 -8.41
N SER A 153 1.65 -6.68 -7.35
CA SER A 153 0.29 -6.96 -6.90
C SER A 153 0.16 -6.63 -5.42
N ALA A 154 -1.04 -6.20 -5.01
CA ALA A 154 -1.30 -5.78 -3.65
C ALA A 154 -2.68 -6.25 -3.21
N ILE A 155 -2.77 -6.82 -2.01
CA ILE A 155 -4.02 -7.27 -1.41
C ILE A 155 -4.08 -6.84 0.06
N SER A 156 -5.30 -6.75 0.59
CA SER A 156 -5.50 -6.59 2.03
C SER A 156 -6.05 -7.88 2.64
N ASP A 157 -5.54 -8.23 3.81
CA ASP A 157 -5.88 -9.40 4.59
C ASP A 157 -6.20 -8.99 6.04
N PRO A 158 -7.48 -8.99 6.46
CA PRO A 158 -8.67 -9.22 5.65
C PRO A 158 -9.06 -8.01 4.78
N ALA A 159 -9.70 -8.25 3.64
CA ALA A 159 -10.19 -7.18 2.76
C ALA A 159 -11.33 -6.35 3.36
N ILE A 160 -12.07 -6.92 4.33
CA ILE A 160 -13.19 -6.29 5.00
C ILE A 160 -12.97 -6.36 6.51
N VAL A 161 -13.14 -5.23 7.18
CA VAL A 161 -13.07 -5.10 8.64
C VAL A 161 -14.28 -4.34 9.18
N ARG A 162 -14.56 -4.50 10.47
CA ARG A 162 -15.61 -3.75 11.17
C ARG A 162 -15.01 -2.90 12.29
N TYR A 163 -15.52 -1.68 12.46
CA TYR A 163 -15.14 -0.77 13.54
C TYR A 163 -16.36 -0.40 14.38
N GLY A 164 -16.23 -0.34 15.70
CA GLY A 164 -17.34 -0.19 16.64
C GLY A 164 -16.86 -0.29 18.09
N GLY A 165 -17.80 -0.42 19.03
CA GLY A 165 -17.48 -0.53 20.46
C GLY A 165 -17.13 0.80 21.12
N GLU A 166 -16.49 0.72 22.28
CA GLU A 166 -16.15 1.90 23.09
C GLU A 166 -14.93 2.65 22.55
N ILE A 167 -15.01 3.98 22.55
CA ILE A 167 -13.94 4.85 22.09
C ILE A 167 -12.90 4.96 23.22
N LYS A 168 -11.73 4.36 23.02
CA LYS A 168 -10.55 4.54 23.89
C LYS A 168 -9.61 5.61 23.35
N GLY A 169 -9.12 6.48 24.23
CA GLY A 169 -8.14 7.52 23.87
C GLY A 169 -6.71 6.97 23.76
N GLU A 170 -5.82 7.70 23.09
CA GLU A 170 -4.40 7.30 22.92
C GLU A 170 -3.69 6.98 24.24
N SER A 171 -3.99 7.72 25.31
CA SER A 171 -3.38 7.53 26.64
C SER A 171 -3.94 6.35 27.43
N GLU A 172 -5.07 5.78 27.00
CA GLU A 172 -5.74 4.65 27.64
C GLU A 172 -5.44 3.32 26.95
N MET A 173 -4.66 3.33 25.86
CA MET A 173 -4.28 2.14 25.12
C MET A 173 -3.08 1.47 25.77
N GLU A 174 -3.19 0.17 26.04
CA GLU A 174 -2.09 -0.63 26.59
C GLU A 174 -1.64 -1.72 25.60
N PHE A 175 -2.61 -2.34 24.94
CA PHE A 175 -2.38 -3.44 24.01
C PHE A 175 -2.77 -3.06 22.59
N ASP A 176 -2.20 -3.77 21.63
CA ASP A 176 -2.52 -3.56 20.22
C ASP A 176 -4.02 -3.76 19.93
N ILE A 177 -4.68 -4.71 20.60
CA ILE A 177 -6.12 -4.95 20.46
C ILE A 177 -7.00 -3.74 20.80
N ASP A 178 -6.54 -2.83 21.67
CA ASP A 178 -7.28 -1.63 22.05
C ASP A 178 -7.43 -0.63 20.89
N ILE A 179 -6.55 -0.71 19.88
CA ILE A 179 -6.60 0.17 18.70
C ILE A 179 -7.78 -0.15 17.80
N GLY A 180 -8.05 -1.45 17.59
CA GLY A 180 -9.00 -1.94 16.60
C GLY A 180 -8.51 -3.16 15.82
N PRO A 181 -9.22 -3.60 14.77
CA PRO A 181 -8.93 -4.84 14.07
C PRO A 181 -7.57 -4.83 13.36
N LEU A 182 -6.94 -6.00 13.28
CA LEU A 182 -5.71 -6.23 12.53
C LEU A 182 -5.98 -6.15 11.02
N VAL A 183 -5.12 -5.44 10.31
CA VAL A 183 -5.14 -5.30 8.85
C VAL A 183 -3.72 -5.48 8.33
N VAL A 184 -3.53 -6.46 7.45
CA VAL A 184 -2.25 -6.73 6.80
C VAL A 184 -2.37 -6.42 5.31
N HIS A 185 -1.66 -5.39 4.85
CA HIS A 185 -1.52 -5.16 3.41
C HIS A 185 -0.31 -5.95 2.90
N LYS A 186 -0.55 -6.88 1.97
CA LYS A 186 0.47 -7.74 1.38
C LYS A 186 0.79 -7.28 -0.03
N TYR A 187 2.05 -6.97 -0.29
CA TYR A 187 2.56 -6.62 -1.62
C TYR A 187 3.39 -7.78 -2.16
N THR A 188 3.07 -8.26 -3.36
CA THR A 188 3.85 -9.29 -4.04
C THR A 188 4.51 -8.71 -5.28
N VAL A 189 5.83 -8.82 -5.33
CA VAL A 189 6.68 -8.41 -6.45
C VAL A 189 7.14 -9.66 -7.17
N THR A 190 6.88 -9.75 -8.47
CA THR A 190 7.31 -10.91 -9.28
C THR A 190 8.07 -10.46 -10.52
N ASN A 191 9.14 -11.16 -10.86
CA ASN A 191 9.83 -10.99 -12.15
C ASN A 191 9.39 -12.10 -13.12
N LYS A 192 8.50 -11.76 -14.05
CA LYS A 192 8.03 -12.67 -15.12
C LYS A 192 8.86 -12.54 -16.40
N GLY A 193 9.88 -11.68 -16.39
CA GLY A 193 10.75 -11.44 -17.53
C GLY A 193 11.85 -12.50 -17.68
N PRO A 194 12.45 -12.62 -18.87
CA PRO A 194 13.51 -13.59 -19.14
C PRO A 194 14.87 -13.22 -18.54
N TRP A 195 15.00 -12.03 -17.94
CA TRP A 195 16.23 -11.54 -17.33
C TRP A 195 16.03 -11.20 -15.86
N SER A 196 17.01 -11.58 -15.05
CA SER A 196 17.15 -11.12 -13.67
C SER A 196 17.42 -9.61 -13.63
N VAL A 197 16.91 -8.94 -12.62
CA VAL A 197 17.11 -7.50 -12.37
C VAL A 197 17.85 -7.26 -11.08
N SER A 198 18.58 -6.16 -11.02
CA SER A 198 19.28 -5.68 -9.82
C SER A 198 18.78 -4.31 -9.41
N ASN A 199 19.00 -3.92 -8.15
CA ASN A 199 18.66 -2.60 -7.62
C ASN A 199 17.20 -2.17 -7.89
N VAL A 200 16.25 -3.09 -7.72
CA VAL A 200 14.83 -2.72 -7.78
C VAL A 200 14.44 -2.10 -6.45
N THR A 201 13.59 -1.08 -6.50
CA THR A 201 13.06 -0.44 -5.28
C THR A 201 11.55 -0.43 -5.31
N LEU A 202 10.92 -0.99 -4.28
CA LEU A 202 9.49 -0.83 -4.02
C LEU A 202 9.29 0.35 -3.07
N GLN A 203 8.48 1.32 -3.48
CA GLN A 203 8.02 2.41 -2.61
C GLN A 203 6.54 2.24 -2.34
N VAL A 204 6.16 2.17 -1.06
CA VAL A 204 4.77 2.07 -0.62
C VAL A 204 4.39 3.32 0.17
N ASP A 205 3.39 4.03 -0.33
CA ASP A 205 2.79 5.17 0.37
C ASP A 205 1.74 4.66 1.37
N TRP A 206 2.04 4.86 2.65
CA TRP A 206 1.26 4.33 3.77
C TRP A 206 0.34 5.40 4.39
N PRO A 207 -0.99 5.22 4.39
CA PRO A 207 -1.95 6.19 4.93
C PRO A 207 -2.10 6.06 6.46
N TYR A 208 -1.23 6.74 7.21
CA TYR A 208 -1.20 6.60 8.67
C TYR A 208 -2.17 7.53 9.41
N GLN A 209 -2.54 8.67 8.82
CA GLN A 209 -3.48 9.62 9.40
C GLN A 209 -4.49 10.11 8.37
N VAL A 210 -5.72 10.35 8.81
CA VAL A 210 -6.78 10.97 8.01
C VAL A 210 -6.39 12.44 7.74
N ALA A 211 -6.66 12.92 6.52
CA ALA A 211 -6.44 14.33 6.19
C ALA A 211 -7.23 15.23 7.14
N SER A 212 -6.57 16.26 7.65
CA SER A 212 -7.13 17.19 8.61
C SER A 212 -6.51 18.57 8.41
N VAL A 213 -7.31 19.61 8.67
CA VAL A 213 -6.85 21.01 8.68
C VAL A 213 -5.91 21.28 9.86
N PHE A 214 -5.95 20.42 10.89
CA PHE A 214 -5.06 20.51 12.04
C PHE A 214 -3.69 19.89 11.75
N THR A 215 -2.65 20.43 12.41
CA THR A 215 -1.26 19.96 12.28
C THR A 215 -1.11 18.49 12.66
N THR A 216 -1.78 18.07 13.74
CA THR A 216 -1.97 16.66 14.12
C THR A 216 -3.25 16.12 13.50
N GLY A 217 -3.14 15.09 12.67
CA GLY A 217 -4.29 14.37 12.12
C GLY A 217 -4.78 13.29 13.09
N LYS A 218 -5.99 12.77 12.88
CA LYS A 218 -6.45 11.55 13.55
C LYS A 218 -5.87 10.32 12.84
N TRP A 219 -5.53 9.27 13.58
CA TRP A 219 -4.97 8.03 13.04
C TRP A 219 -5.93 7.32 12.09
N ALA A 220 -5.37 6.66 11.08
CA ALA A 220 -6.09 5.80 10.14
C ALA A 220 -5.60 4.34 10.26
N LEU A 221 -4.46 4.02 9.64
CA LEU A 221 -3.78 2.74 9.82
C LEU A 221 -2.54 2.92 10.69
N TYR A 222 -2.57 2.28 11.86
CA TYR A 222 -1.48 2.29 12.81
C TYR A 222 -0.48 1.17 12.49
N LEU A 223 0.72 1.54 12.05
CA LEU A 223 1.75 0.58 11.66
C LEU A 223 2.39 -0.03 12.92
N MET A 224 2.28 -1.35 13.08
CA MET A 224 2.68 -2.03 14.30
C MET A 224 4.16 -2.41 14.32
N GLU A 225 4.69 -2.82 13.18
CA GLU A 225 6.08 -3.27 13.04
C GLU A 225 6.68 -2.77 11.72
N THR A 226 8.00 -2.78 11.62
CA THR A 226 8.68 -2.44 10.36
C THR A 226 8.34 -3.51 9.32
N PRO A 227 7.83 -3.12 8.14
CA PRO A 227 7.48 -4.07 7.09
C PRO A 227 8.68 -4.94 6.71
N THR A 228 8.43 -6.24 6.61
CA THR A 228 9.46 -7.22 6.26
C THR A 228 9.19 -7.77 4.86
N MET A 229 10.26 -7.96 4.11
CA MET A 229 10.27 -8.52 2.78
C MET A 229 10.83 -9.93 2.83
N GLN A 230 10.05 -10.90 2.37
CA GLN A 230 10.44 -12.30 2.25
C GLN A 230 10.69 -12.61 0.78
N LEU A 231 11.96 -12.82 0.41
CA LEU A 231 12.35 -13.20 -0.93
C LEU A 231 12.42 -14.73 -1.05
N THR A 232 11.68 -15.30 -2.00
CA THR A 232 11.74 -16.72 -2.32
C THR A 232 12.51 -16.89 -3.61
N ASN A 233 13.75 -17.38 -3.50
CA ASN A 233 14.57 -17.71 -4.67
C ASN A 233 14.19 -19.07 -5.25
N THR A 234 14.67 -19.34 -6.47
CA THR A 234 14.50 -20.61 -7.20
C THR A 234 14.99 -21.84 -6.41
N ASP A 235 15.97 -21.67 -5.52
CA ASP A 235 16.48 -22.70 -4.61
C ASP A 235 15.62 -22.93 -3.35
N ASN A 236 14.43 -22.33 -3.27
CA ASN A 236 13.53 -22.31 -2.10
C ASN A 236 14.14 -21.72 -0.81
N SER A 237 15.30 -21.08 -0.89
CA SER A 237 15.86 -20.31 0.22
C SER A 237 14.98 -19.09 0.49
N LYS A 238 14.62 -18.85 1.77
CA LYS A 238 13.90 -17.66 2.20
C LYS A 238 14.89 -16.66 2.81
N ASP A 239 15.05 -15.51 2.16
CA ASP A 239 15.79 -14.38 2.71
C ASP A 239 14.80 -13.36 3.26
N ILE A 240 15.02 -12.89 4.49
CA ILE A 240 14.13 -11.95 5.19
C ILE A 240 14.89 -10.65 5.40
N LYS A 241 14.43 -9.58 4.77
CA LYS A 241 15.02 -8.24 4.87
C LYS A 241 13.98 -7.24 5.36
N GLN A 242 14.40 -6.28 6.18
CA GLN A 242 13.54 -5.20 6.64
C GLN A 242 13.53 -4.06 5.63
N CYS A 243 12.38 -3.44 5.42
CA CYS A 243 12.26 -2.23 4.63
C CYS A 243 12.71 -1.00 5.43
N THR A 244 13.09 0.07 4.73
CA THR A 244 13.56 1.32 5.32
C THR A 244 12.52 2.42 5.17
N MET A 245 12.51 3.38 6.10
CA MET A 245 11.63 4.56 6.03
C MET A 245 12.22 5.73 6.81
N VAL A 246 11.79 6.93 6.47
CA VAL A 246 12.17 8.15 7.17
C VAL A 246 11.48 8.20 8.54
N LEU A 247 12.25 8.46 9.59
CA LEU A 247 11.74 8.56 10.98
C LEU A 247 11.03 7.28 11.46
N SER A 248 11.59 6.10 11.20
CA SER A 248 10.99 4.81 11.59
C SER A 248 10.51 4.75 13.04
N HIS A 249 11.29 5.28 13.99
CA HIS A 249 10.94 5.31 15.42
C HIS A 249 9.70 6.15 15.77
N GLU A 250 9.34 7.14 14.94
CA GLU A 250 8.14 7.97 15.14
C GLU A 250 6.94 7.44 14.35
N ARG A 251 7.18 6.59 13.35
CA ARG A 251 6.17 6.06 12.42
C ARG A 251 5.68 4.66 12.78
N VAL A 252 6.55 3.85 13.36
CA VAL A 252 6.28 2.45 13.71
C VAL A 252 6.05 2.35 15.21
N ASN A 253 4.85 1.92 15.59
CA ASN A 253 4.43 1.75 16.98
C ASN A 253 4.92 2.86 17.95
N PRO A 254 4.65 4.15 17.67
CA PRO A 254 5.14 5.26 18.50
C PRO A 254 4.58 5.25 19.93
N LEU A 255 3.45 4.57 20.15
CA LEU A 255 2.85 4.41 21.48
C LEU A 255 3.46 3.24 22.27
N GLN A 256 4.39 2.49 21.66
CA GLN A 256 5.09 1.36 22.27
C GLN A 256 4.13 0.31 22.86
N LEU A 257 3.02 0.08 22.15
CA LEU A 257 1.99 -0.86 22.58
C LEU A 257 2.52 -2.28 22.53
N LYS A 258 2.06 -3.10 23.49
CA LYS A 258 2.42 -4.51 23.57
C LYS A 258 1.54 -5.32 22.63
N PHE A 259 2.15 -6.28 21.97
CA PHE A 259 1.44 -7.28 21.18
C PHE A 259 0.85 -8.33 22.11
N LEU A 260 -0.47 -8.45 22.13
CA LEU A 260 -1.09 -9.68 22.61
C LEU A 260 -0.79 -10.76 21.57
N LEU A 261 0.26 -11.54 21.82
CA LEU A 261 0.49 -12.78 21.09
C LEU A 261 -0.75 -13.65 21.31
N GLU A 262 -1.49 -13.90 20.24
CA GLU A 262 -2.41 -15.04 20.17
C GLU A 262 -1.55 -16.31 20.25
N THR A 263 -1.08 -16.65 21.45
CA THR A 263 -0.77 -18.03 21.76
C THR A 263 -2.08 -18.78 21.61
N GLU A 264 -2.14 -19.68 20.62
CA GLU A 264 -3.02 -20.84 20.64
C GLU A 264 -2.83 -21.54 21.99
N ASN A 265 -3.66 -21.16 22.96
CA ASN A 265 -4.00 -21.94 24.13
C ASN A 265 -5.44 -21.54 24.44
N GLU A 266 -6.36 -22.34 23.92
CA GLU A 266 -7.70 -22.47 24.47
C GLU A 266 -7.56 -22.72 25.98
N LEU A 267 -7.85 -21.72 26.80
CA LEU A 267 -8.20 -21.91 28.19
C LEU A 267 -9.70 -21.68 28.27
N TYR A 268 -10.42 -22.81 28.29
CA TYR A 268 -11.80 -22.89 28.74
C TYR A 268 -11.93 -22.13 30.06
N TYR A 269 -12.82 -21.13 30.11
CA TYR A 269 -13.40 -20.71 31.37
C TYR A 269 -14.39 -21.79 31.77
N GLU A 270 -13.98 -22.68 32.69
CA GLU A 270 -14.94 -23.41 33.50
C GLU A 270 -15.47 -22.41 34.55
N GLU A 271 -16.72 -22.01 34.39
CA GLU A 271 -17.51 -21.41 35.45
C GLU A 271 -17.72 -22.49 36.52
N ASP A 272 -16.90 -22.47 37.57
CA ASP A 272 -17.22 -23.17 38.81
C ASP A 272 -18.14 -22.26 39.65
N ASP A 273 -19.45 -22.45 39.43
CA ASP A 273 -20.48 -22.13 40.41
C ASP A 273 -20.16 -22.90 41.71
N ASN A 274 -19.78 -22.19 42.76
CA ASN A 274 -19.92 -22.66 44.12
C ASN A 274 -20.44 -21.51 44.99
N ASP A 275 -21.76 -21.42 45.04
CA ASP A 275 -22.48 -20.95 46.21
C ASP A 275 -22.05 -21.80 47.42
N ASN A 276 -21.49 -21.16 48.44
CA ASN A 276 -21.70 -21.56 49.82
C ASN A 276 -21.66 -20.31 50.71
N ASP A 277 -22.83 -20.02 51.26
CA ASP A 277 -23.03 -19.26 52.48
C ASP A 277 -22.15 -19.81 53.62
N ASP A 278 -21.65 -18.90 54.46
CA ASP A 278 -21.81 -18.92 55.93
C ASP A 278 -20.69 -18.10 56.61
N ASP A 279 -21.15 -17.01 57.23
CA ASP A 279 -20.92 -16.61 58.62
C ASP A 279 -19.50 -16.33 59.18
N ASP A 280 -19.43 -15.09 59.68
CA ASP A 280 -18.96 -14.67 61.02
C ASP A 280 -17.50 -14.24 61.30
N ASP A 281 -17.51 -13.08 61.99
CA ASP A 281 -16.66 -12.59 63.07
C ASP A 281 -15.32 -11.88 62.80
N ASP A 282 -15.43 -10.55 62.96
CA ASP A 282 -14.74 -9.73 63.96
C ASP A 282 -13.20 -9.75 64.03
N ASN A 283 -12.63 -8.58 63.74
CA ASN A 283 -11.80 -7.92 64.75
C ASN A 283 -11.72 -6.42 64.52
N ASP A 284 -12.26 -5.71 65.51
CA ASP A 284 -12.04 -4.31 65.81
C ASP A 284 -10.55 -4.00 66.01
N ASN A 285 -10.13 -2.82 65.57
CA ASN A 285 -9.32 -1.94 66.41
C ASN A 285 -9.70 -0.50 66.11
N ASP A 286 -10.29 0.10 67.13
CA ASP A 286 -10.55 1.53 67.29
C ASP A 286 -9.27 2.36 67.17
N ASP A 287 -9.38 3.50 66.49
CA ASP A 287 -8.77 4.75 66.93
C ASP A 287 -9.66 5.91 66.44
N ASP A 288 -10.45 6.44 67.37
CA ASP A 288 -11.20 7.70 67.24
C ASP A 288 -10.23 8.89 67.17
N ASP A 289 -10.36 9.76 66.16
CA ASP A 289 -10.52 11.20 66.45
C ASP A 289 -11.18 11.98 65.30
N ASP A 290 -11.93 12.96 65.73
CA ASP A 290 -12.95 13.79 65.10
C ASP A 290 -12.44 14.65 63.91
N THR A 291 -13.13 14.65 62.77
CA THR A 291 -13.58 15.91 62.13
C THR A 291 -14.52 15.68 60.95
N ARG A 292 -15.81 15.93 61.19
CA ARG A 292 -16.81 16.20 60.16
C ARG A 292 -16.43 17.44 59.36
N HIS A 293 -15.90 17.33 58.15
CA HIS A 293 -15.98 18.43 57.16
C HIS A 293 -15.68 18.07 55.69
N GLU A 294 -15.99 16.88 55.17
CA GLU A 294 -15.75 16.56 53.75
C GLU A 294 -16.94 15.86 53.09
N ASN A 295 -18.02 16.60 52.82
CA ASN A 295 -19.11 16.11 51.94
C ASN A 295 -19.54 17.19 50.92
N LEU A 296 -18.74 18.24 50.74
CA LEU A 296 -19.05 19.37 49.83
C LEU A 296 -18.11 19.43 48.61
N GLU A 297 -17.00 18.68 48.59
CA GLU A 297 -16.02 18.76 47.48
C GLU A 297 -16.22 17.68 46.39
N ASP A 298 -16.84 16.54 46.70
CA ASP A 298 -17.05 15.46 45.72
C ASP A 298 -18.20 15.71 44.74
N GLU A 299 -19.26 16.41 45.16
CA GLU A 299 -20.34 16.82 44.24
C GLU A 299 -19.87 17.88 43.25
N ASP A 300 -19.07 18.85 43.71
CA ASP A 300 -18.54 19.92 42.85
C ASP A 300 -17.47 19.39 41.88
N LEU A 301 -16.65 18.41 42.27
CA LEU A 301 -15.72 17.75 41.37
C LEU A 301 -16.44 16.94 40.28
N ASN A 302 -17.51 16.23 40.63
CA ASN A 302 -18.33 15.51 39.66
C ASN A 302 -19.12 16.44 38.74
N ARG A 303 -19.59 17.58 39.26
CA ARG A 303 -20.25 18.62 38.48
C ARG A 303 -19.28 19.31 37.52
N PHE A 304 -18.04 19.56 37.96
CA PHE A 304 -16.96 20.11 37.15
C PHE A 304 -16.52 19.14 36.05
N LYS A 305 -16.37 17.84 36.36
CA LYS A 305 -16.10 16.80 35.35
C LYS A 305 -17.20 16.74 34.29
N ARG A 306 -18.48 16.76 34.70
CA ARG A 306 -19.61 16.81 33.77
C ARG A 306 -19.62 18.07 32.92
N THR A 307 -19.38 19.24 33.50
CA THR A 307 -19.32 20.49 32.73
C THR A 307 -18.11 20.56 31.81
N VAL A 308 -16.96 20.00 32.18
CA VAL A 308 -15.78 19.90 31.30
C VAL A 308 -16.03 18.90 30.16
N GLU A 309 -16.68 17.76 30.42
CA GLU A 309 -17.12 16.82 29.37
C GLU A 309 -18.16 17.43 28.43
N GLU A 310 -19.08 18.22 28.96
CA GLU A 310 -20.12 18.95 28.22
C GLU A 310 -19.52 20.07 27.36
N TYR A 311 -18.56 20.84 27.90
CA TYR A 311 -17.79 21.85 27.14
C TYR A 311 -16.89 21.22 26.06
N ARG A 312 -16.35 20.01 26.31
CA ARG A 312 -15.54 19.26 25.34
C ARG A 312 -16.40 18.66 24.21
N ARG A 313 -17.68 18.36 24.48
CA ARG A 313 -18.67 17.94 23.46
C ARG A 313 -19.07 19.10 22.56
N GLU A 314 -19.22 20.32 23.08
CA GLU A 314 -19.62 21.51 22.30
C GLU A 314 -18.52 22.07 21.39
N LYS A 315 -17.23 21.79 21.66
CA LYS A 315 -16.09 22.29 20.88
C LYS A 315 -15.45 21.25 19.95
N ARG A 316 -16.14 20.14 19.65
CA ARG A 316 -15.73 19.23 18.58
C ARG A 316 -15.89 19.97 17.24
N PRO A 317 -14.92 19.92 16.31
CA PRO A 317 -15.12 20.43 14.96
C PRO A 317 -16.22 19.57 14.30
N SER A 318 -17.43 20.10 14.29
CA SER A 318 -18.68 19.40 13.99
C SER A 318 -18.77 19.06 12.49
N ARG A 319 -18.27 17.91 12.06
CA ARG A 319 -18.46 17.31 10.71
C ARG A 319 -17.95 18.09 9.48
N GLU A 320 -17.88 19.42 9.49
CA GLU A 320 -17.54 20.27 8.32
C GLU A 320 -16.08 20.14 7.88
N LEU A 321 -15.19 19.68 8.77
CA LEU A 321 -13.75 19.51 8.51
C LEU A 321 -13.39 18.07 8.10
N ARG A 322 -14.38 17.18 7.98
CA ARG A 322 -14.20 15.78 7.57
C ARG A 322 -13.94 15.69 6.06
N ILE A 323 -13.27 14.62 5.64
CA ILE A 323 -13.15 14.26 4.22
C ILE A 323 -14.56 14.14 3.63
N LYS A 324 -14.76 14.75 2.46
CA LYS A 324 -16.02 14.66 1.73
C LYS A 324 -16.28 13.24 1.30
N SER A 325 -17.49 12.79 1.55
CA SER A 325 -18.02 11.54 1.05
C SER A 325 -18.33 11.61 -0.44
N THR A 326 -18.37 10.44 -1.05
CA THR A 326 -18.72 10.22 -2.45
C THR A 326 -19.82 9.19 -2.52
N LYS A 327 -20.83 9.43 -3.37
CA LYS A 327 -21.88 8.45 -3.64
C LYS A 327 -21.42 7.51 -4.74
N ILE A 328 -21.42 6.22 -4.45
CA ILE A 328 -21.11 5.18 -5.42
C ILE A 328 -22.30 4.24 -5.55
N ARG A 329 -22.42 3.61 -6.72
CA ARG A 329 -23.40 2.55 -6.93
C ARG A 329 -22.71 1.21 -6.75
N GLU A 330 -23.14 0.45 -5.75
CA GLU A 330 -22.59 -0.87 -5.48
C GLU A 330 -22.97 -1.88 -6.57
N LYS A 331 -22.30 -3.04 -6.56
CA LYS A 331 -22.67 -4.19 -7.40
C LYS A 331 -24.10 -4.67 -7.13
N SER A 332 -24.63 -4.43 -5.93
CA SER A 332 -26.03 -4.67 -5.55
C SER A 332 -27.03 -3.74 -6.25
N GLY A 333 -26.56 -2.64 -6.85
CA GLY A 333 -27.36 -1.61 -7.48
C GLY A 333 -27.79 -0.48 -6.53
N GLU A 334 -27.49 -0.59 -5.24
CA GLU A 334 -27.74 0.41 -4.20
C GLU A 334 -26.76 1.59 -4.31
N GLU A 335 -27.27 2.81 -4.12
CA GLU A 335 -26.42 4.00 -4.00
C GLU A 335 -26.03 4.20 -2.55
N VAL A 336 -24.75 4.01 -2.26
CA VAL A 336 -24.18 4.15 -0.92
C VAL A 336 -23.20 5.30 -0.88
N GLU A 337 -23.14 5.94 0.27
CA GLU A 337 -22.20 7.02 0.54
C GLU A 337 -20.94 6.43 1.20
N ILE A 338 -19.77 6.65 0.58
CA ILE A 338 -18.47 6.12 1.03
C ILE A 338 -17.45 7.24 1.20
N VAL A 339 -16.42 6.99 2.00
CA VAL A 339 -15.24 7.85 2.05
C VAL A 339 -14.01 7.07 1.62
N LYS A 340 -13.14 7.70 0.82
CA LYS A 340 -11.86 7.16 0.41
C LYS A 340 -10.72 7.83 1.17
N VAL A 341 -9.90 7.04 1.86
CA VAL A 341 -8.71 7.48 2.59
C VAL A 341 -7.49 6.93 1.87
N ASN A 342 -6.81 7.79 1.11
CA ASN A 342 -5.63 7.41 0.34
C ASN A 342 -4.68 8.60 0.15
N CYS A 343 -3.45 8.29 -0.28
CA CYS A 343 -2.41 9.30 -0.50
C CYS A 343 -2.58 10.07 -1.82
N ALA A 344 -3.16 9.44 -2.84
CA ALA A 344 -3.27 10.01 -4.19
C ALA A 344 -4.27 11.18 -4.26
N ASP A 345 -5.41 11.04 -3.59
CA ASP A 345 -6.47 12.04 -3.49
C ASP A 345 -6.20 13.08 -2.38
N MET A 346 -5.04 12.99 -1.70
CA MET A 346 -4.65 13.81 -0.56
C MET A 346 -5.66 13.75 0.61
N THR A 347 -6.42 12.66 0.71
CA THR A 347 -7.38 12.41 1.80
C THR A 347 -6.74 11.71 3.00
N ALA A 348 -5.46 11.32 2.89
CA ALA A 348 -4.65 10.85 4.00
C ALA A 348 -3.30 11.59 4.07
N LYS A 349 -2.78 11.76 5.28
CA LYS A 349 -1.36 12.05 5.50
C LYS A 349 -0.61 10.72 5.40
N CYS A 350 0.43 10.70 4.57
CA CYS A 350 1.18 9.49 4.27
C CYS A 350 2.68 9.65 4.54
N PHE A 351 3.35 8.52 4.73
CA PHE A 351 4.81 8.41 4.63
C PHE A 351 5.15 7.24 3.69
N THR A 352 6.33 7.31 3.09
CA THR A 352 6.77 6.30 2.13
C THR A 352 7.70 5.30 2.80
N VAL A 353 7.42 4.01 2.60
CA VAL A 353 8.28 2.90 2.99
C VAL A 353 8.99 2.38 1.75
N THR A 354 10.29 2.18 1.86
CA THR A 354 11.17 1.80 0.76
C THR A 354 11.79 0.44 1.02
N CYS A 355 11.50 -0.54 0.17
CA CYS A 355 12.11 -1.87 0.20
C CYS A 355 13.08 -2.00 -0.98
N HIS A 356 14.34 -2.32 -0.70
CA HIS A 356 15.39 -2.47 -1.72
C HIS A 356 15.62 -3.96 -2.03
N PHE A 357 15.61 -4.29 -3.32
CA PHE A 357 15.93 -5.61 -3.84
C PHE A 357 17.30 -5.55 -4.53
N ASP A 358 18.30 -6.19 -3.93
CA ASP A 358 19.65 -6.25 -4.52
C ASP A 358 19.63 -7.03 -5.84
N PHE A 359 18.90 -8.15 -5.85
CA PHE A 359 18.80 -9.05 -6.99
C PHE A 359 17.46 -9.78 -6.98
N LEU A 360 16.76 -9.79 -8.12
CA LEU A 360 15.53 -10.53 -8.34
C LEU A 360 15.69 -11.40 -9.59
N ASP A 361 15.77 -12.71 -9.37
CA ASP A 361 16.01 -13.68 -10.45
C ASP A 361 14.78 -13.84 -11.36
N VAL A 362 14.95 -14.58 -12.46
CA VAL A 362 13.84 -14.98 -13.33
C VAL A 362 12.87 -15.86 -12.53
N ASP A 363 11.57 -15.58 -12.66
CA ASP A 363 10.48 -16.25 -11.95
C ASP A 363 10.55 -16.15 -10.41
N ALA A 364 11.41 -15.29 -9.87
CA ALA A 364 11.47 -15.03 -8.43
C ALA A 364 10.28 -14.18 -7.96
N ALA A 365 9.82 -14.46 -6.74
CA ALA A 365 8.74 -13.74 -6.09
C ALA A 365 9.14 -13.29 -4.68
N ALA A 366 8.75 -12.08 -4.33
CA ALA A 366 8.94 -11.52 -3.00
C ALA A 366 7.62 -11.01 -2.44
N VAL A 367 7.37 -11.30 -1.17
CA VAL A 367 6.16 -10.88 -0.45
C VAL A 367 6.56 -9.93 0.67
N ILE A 368 5.86 -8.80 0.77
CA ILE A 368 6.09 -7.76 1.76
C ILE A 368 4.81 -7.56 2.56
N ASP A 369 4.91 -7.77 3.87
CA ASP A 369 3.77 -7.68 4.78
C ASP A 369 3.82 -6.37 5.57
N PHE A 370 2.76 -5.57 5.45
CA PHE A 370 2.54 -4.36 6.24
C PHE A 370 1.49 -4.66 7.32
N ARG A 371 1.96 -5.04 8.50
CA ARG A 371 1.11 -5.35 9.63
C ARG A 371 0.68 -4.08 10.37
N SER A 372 -0.61 -3.84 10.41
CA SER A 372 -1.19 -2.63 10.98
C SER A 372 -2.50 -2.88 11.71
N ARG A 373 -2.98 -1.91 12.47
CA ARG A 373 -4.33 -1.92 13.04
C ARG A 373 -5.13 -0.71 12.58
N LEU A 374 -6.40 -0.95 12.30
CA LEU A 374 -7.35 0.12 11.99
C LEU A 374 -7.67 0.91 13.25
N TRP A 375 -7.51 2.23 13.21
CA TRP A 375 -7.75 3.07 14.37
C TRP A 375 -9.25 3.30 14.62
N ASN A 376 -9.83 2.45 15.46
CA ASN A 376 -11.26 2.35 15.70
C ASN A 376 -11.87 3.69 16.14
N ALA A 377 -11.24 4.40 17.09
CA ALA A 377 -11.73 5.66 17.64
C ALA A 377 -12.01 6.73 16.57
N THR A 378 -11.15 6.85 15.54
CA THR A 378 -11.33 7.84 14.47
C THR A 378 -12.58 7.55 13.66
N PHE A 379 -12.76 6.28 13.28
CA PHE A 379 -13.84 5.86 12.40
C PHE A 379 -15.19 5.81 13.13
N VAL A 380 -15.21 5.41 14.41
CA VAL A 380 -16.42 5.48 15.24
C VAL A 380 -16.84 6.92 15.49
N GLU A 381 -15.92 7.83 15.78
CA GLU A 381 -16.28 9.23 16.03
C GLU A 381 -16.75 9.97 14.78
N ASP A 382 -15.99 9.86 13.69
CA ASP A 382 -16.18 10.74 12.55
C ASP A 382 -16.93 10.07 11.40
N TYR A 383 -16.92 8.74 11.30
CA TYR A 383 -17.37 7.99 10.11
C TYR A 383 -18.50 6.97 10.37
N TYR A 384 -19.14 7.00 11.55
CA TYR A 384 -20.20 6.04 11.90
C TYR A 384 -21.45 6.11 11.00
N ASP A 385 -21.76 7.30 10.46
CA ASP A 385 -22.92 7.58 9.61
C ASP A 385 -22.74 7.18 8.13
N ILE A 386 -21.56 6.71 7.74
CA ILE A 386 -21.22 6.40 6.34
C ILE A 386 -21.18 4.90 6.11
N ALA A 387 -21.56 4.45 4.91
CA ALA A 387 -21.79 3.03 4.65
C ALA A 387 -20.54 2.19 4.93
N TYR A 388 -19.39 2.65 4.41
CA TYR A 388 -18.07 2.16 4.78
C TYR A 388 -16.98 3.16 4.37
N VAL A 389 -15.79 2.97 4.92
CA VAL A 389 -14.58 3.72 4.56
C VAL A 389 -13.64 2.80 3.77
N GLU A 390 -13.23 3.24 2.59
CA GLU A 390 -12.26 2.55 1.74
C GLU A 390 -10.87 3.15 2.02
N ILE A 391 -9.95 2.36 2.58
CA ILE A 391 -8.60 2.79 2.92
C ILE A 391 -7.62 2.14 1.96
N LEU A 392 -6.86 2.94 1.21
CA LEU A 392 -5.92 2.44 0.20
C LEU A 392 -4.49 2.83 0.52
N SER A 393 -3.59 1.84 0.57
CA SER A 393 -2.15 2.07 0.42
C SER A 393 -1.73 1.76 -1.00
N SER A 394 -0.79 2.53 -1.54
CA SER A 394 -0.36 2.43 -2.94
C SER A 394 1.12 2.14 -3.02
N GLY A 395 1.51 1.18 -3.84
CA GLY A 395 2.89 0.79 -4.07
C GLY A 395 3.30 1.06 -5.51
N ARG A 396 4.57 1.41 -5.71
CA ARG A 396 5.21 1.60 -7.02
C ARG A 396 6.56 0.90 -7.06
N LEU A 397 6.80 0.12 -8.11
CA LEU A 397 8.11 -0.44 -8.42
C LEU A 397 8.91 0.57 -9.26
N ILE A 398 10.18 0.74 -8.88
CA ILE A 398 11.14 1.58 -9.56
C ILE A 398 12.33 0.70 -9.92
N LEU A 399 12.56 0.57 -11.23
CA LEU A 399 13.73 -0.10 -11.79
C LEU A 399 14.82 0.94 -12.04
N ASP A 400 16.04 0.67 -11.60
CA ASP A 400 17.21 1.47 -11.96
C ASP A 400 17.52 1.29 -13.45
N GLN A 401 17.42 2.36 -14.24
CA GLN A 401 17.65 2.33 -15.69
C GLN A 401 19.15 2.23 -16.06
N GLU A 402 20.06 2.52 -15.11
CA GLU A 402 21.50 2.48 -15.35
C GLU A 402 22.02 1.07 -15.67
N GLN A 403 21.27 0.03 -15.27
CA GLN A 403 21.61 -1.37 -15.57
C GLN A 403 21.32 -1.79 -17.03
N GLY A 404 20.74 -0.90 -17.85
CA GLY A 404 20.43 -1.16 -19.26
C GLY A 404 19.37 -2.23 -19.50
N ILE A 405 18.49 -2.43 -18.50
CA ILE A 405 17.30 -3.27 -18.62
C ILE A 405 16.11 -2.35 -18.92
N GLU A 406 15.40 -2.68 -20.00
CA GLU A 406 14.15 -2.04 -20.38
C GLU A 406 12.97 -2.91 -19.95
N GLU A 407 11.90 -2.25 -19.54
CA GLU A 407 10.64 -2.90 -19.21
C GLU A 407 9.57 -2.46 -20.20
N ARG A 408 8.85 -3.43 -20.78
CA ARG A 408 7.89 -3.14 -21.84
C ARG A 408 6.59 -2.57 -21.28
N ASN A 409 6.10 -3.16 -20.19
CA ASN A 409 4.91 -2.72 -19.51
C ASN A 409 5.30 -2.16 -18.14
N THR A 410 5.14 -0.84 -17.96
CA THR A 410 5.35 -0.19 -16.66
C THR A 410 4.04 0.08 -15.93
N GLN A 411 2.89 -0.28 -16.51
CA GLN A 411 1.58 -0.02 -15.90
C GLN A 411 1.26 -1.00 -14.76
N ASN A 412 1.81 -2.21 -14.82
CA ASN A 412 1.73 -3.24 -13.78
C ASN A 412 2.78 -3.04 -12.65
N ASN A 413 3.57 -1.98 -12.69
CA ASN A 413 4.47 -1.58 -11.60
C ASN A 413 3.75 -0.82 -10.48
N PHE A 414 2.46 -0.56 -10.63
CA PHE A 414 1.66 0.13 -9.64
C PHE A 414 0.52 -0.77 -9.16
N ALA A 415 0.36 -0.88 -7.84
CA ALA A 415 -0.73 -1.62 -7.23
C ALA A 415 -1.16 -0.98 -5.92
N SER A 416 -2.43 -1.12 -5.57
CA SER A 416 -2.97 -0.60 -4.31
C SER A 416 -3.69 -1.70 -3.54
N ALA A 417 -3.40 -1.82 -2.24
CA ALA A 417 -4.15 -2.67 -1.34
C ALA A 417 -5.33 -1.85 -0.78
N SER A 418 -6.55 -2.37 -0.92
CA SER A 418 -7.78 -1.71 -0.45
C SER A 418 -8.40 -2.48 0.71
N THR A 419 -8.65 -1.79 1.81
CA THR A 419 -9.37 -2.30 2.98
C THR A 419 -10.71 -1.59 3.10
N HIS A 420 -11.81 -2.35 3.16
CA HIS A 420 -13.15 -1.81 3.36
C HIS A 420 -13.54 -1.93 4.83
N ALA A 421 -13.62 -0.80 5.52
CA ALA A 421 -13.97 -0.71 6.92
C ALA A 421 -15.46 -0.34 7.06
N TYR A 422 -16.27 -1.24 7.62
CA TYR A 422 -17.69 -1.03 7.85
C TYR A 422 -17.96 -0.65 9.32
N PRO A 423 -18.86 0.29 9.61
CA PRO A 423 -19.31 0.51 10.98
C PRO A 423 -20.07 -0.71 11.49
N ASP A 424 -19.79 -1.10 12.73
CA ASP A 424 -20.53 -2.15 13.41
C ASP A 424 -21.85 -1.58 13.93
N ARG A 425 -22.81 -1.50 13.02
CA ARG A 425 -24.17 -1.07 13.34
C ARG A 425 -24.96 -2.29 13.81
N PRO A 426 -25.62 -2.23 14.98
CA PRO A 426 -26.66 -3.21 15.26
C PRO A 426 -27.66 -3.17 14.10
N ALA A 427 -28.16 -4.34 13.68
CA ALA A 427 -29.19 -4.47 12.66
C ALA A 427 -30.54 -3.92 13.19
N ILE A 428 -30.57 -2.63 13.52
CA ILE A 428 -31.81 -1.91 13.75
C ILE A 428 -32.35 -1.75 12.33
N LEU A 429 -33.39 -2.53 12.02
CA LEU A 429 -34.25 -2.30 10.85
C LEU A 429 -34.39 -0.79 10.75
N GLU A 430 -33.81 -0.16 9.71
CA GLU A 430 -33.96 1.28 9.52
C GLU A 430 -35.45 1.56 9.64
N THR A 431 -35.84 2.20 10.74
CA THR A 431 -37.25 2.48 10.97
C THR A 431 -37.61 3.47 9.90
N ALA A 432 -38.17 2.96 8.80
CA ALA A 432 -38.65 3.78 7.70
C ALA A 432 -39.42 4.95 8.33
N PRO A 433 -39.08 6.20 7.98
CA PRO A 433 -39.66 7.36 8.64
C PRO A 433 -41.18 7.20 8.65
N ILE A 434 -41.76 7.14 9.86
CA ILE A 434 -43.19 6.86 10.06
C ILE A 434 -43.95 7.86 9.20
N PRO A 435 -44.73 7.41 8.20
CA PRO A 435 -45.44 8.32 7.32
C PRO A 435 -46.29 9.31 8.10
N TRP A 436 -46.24 10.59 7.72
CA TRP A 436 -46.92 11.67 8.44
C TRP A 436 -48.43 11.43 8.61
N TRP A 437 -49.05 10.67 7.69
CA TRP A 437 -50.46 10.30 7.77
C TRP A 437 -50.79 9.43 8.98
N ILE A 438 -49.85 8.59 9.46
CA ILE A 438 -50.02 7.75 10.65
C ILE A 438 -50.07 8.63 11.91
N ILE A 439 -49.19 9.64 11.98
CA ILE A 439 -49.17 10.62 13.07
C ILE A 439 -50.49 11.40 13.10
N ALA A 440 -50.96 11.84 11.93
CA ALA A 440 -52.25 12.53 11.80
C ALA A 440 -53.42 11.64 12.25
N LEU A 441 -53.43 10.36 11.85
CA LEU A 441 -54.45 9.39 12.26
C LEU A 441 -54.46 9.15 13.77
N ALA A 442 -53.28 9.00 14.39
CA ALA A 442 -53.15 8.85 15.83
C ALA A 442 -53.67 10.08 16.60
N ALA A 443 -53.36 11.29 16.11
CA ALA A 443 -53.85 12.53 16.71
C ALA A 443 -55.38 12.65 16.61
N ILE A 444 -55.98 12.30 15.46
CA ILE A 444 -57.43 12.31 15.29
C ILE A 444 -58.09 11.30 16.23
N LEU A 445 -57.54 10.09 16.34
CA LEU A 445 -58.05 9.06 17.25
C LEU A 445 -57.97 9.53 18.71
N GLY A 446 -56.86 10.15 19.11
CA GLY A 446 -56.67 10.71 20.45
C GLY A 446 -57.67 11.81 20.78
N LEU A 447 -57.93 12.73 19.85
CA LEU A 447 -58.94 13.78 20.02
C LEU A 447 -60.36 13.22 20.10
N LEU A 448 -60.66 12.15 19.36
CA LEU A 448 -61.97 11.49 19.38
C LEU A 448 -62.21 10.83 20.74
N ILE A 449 -61.21 10.12 21.28
CA ILE A 449 -61.28 9.53 22.63
C ILE A 449 -61.43 10.63 23.69
N LEU A 450 -60.64 11.71 23.60
CA LEU A 450 -60.74 12.86 24.50
C LEU A 450 -62.16 13.45 24.48
N PHE A 451 -62.74 13.62 23.30
CA PHE A 451 -64.11 14.14 23.15
C PHE A 451 -65.15 13.22 23.80
N ILE A 452 -65.01 11.90 23.63
CA ILE A 452 -65.89 10.91 24.29
C ILE A 452 -65.76 11.00 25.81
N LEU A 453 -64.54 11.11 26.35
CA LEU A 453 -64.31 11.26 27.79
C LEU A 453 -64.93 12.54 28.34
N ILE A 454 -64.84 13.65 27.63
CA ILE A 454 -65.50 14.91 28.01
C ILE A 454 -67.02 14.72 28.08
N LEU A 455 -67.63 14.03 27.11
CA LEU A 455 -69.06 13.73 27.13
C LEU A 455 -69.46 12.83 28.31
N ILE A 456 -68.66 11.81 28.62
CA ILE A 456 -68.88 10.95 29.78
C ILE A 456 -68.80 11.77 31.06
N PHE A 457 -67.75 12.56 31.26
CA PHE A 457 -67.59 13.40 32.46
C PHE A 457 -68.66 14.49 32.57
N TRP A 458 -69.12 15.04 31.44
CA TRP A 458 -70.24 15.98 31.42
C TRP A 458 -71.55 15.30 31.83
N LYS A 459 -71.82 14.09 31.33
CA LYS A 459 -73.03 13.33 31.64
C LYS A 459 -73.02 12.75 33.07
N CYS A 460 -71.85 12.39 33.59
CA CYS A 460 -71.64 11.99 34.99
C CYS A 460 -71.65 13.19 35.97
N GLY A 461 -71.87 14.42 35.50
CA GLY A 461 -72.09 15.58 36.35
C GLY A 461 -70.85 16.17 37.00
N PHE A 462 -69.64 15.76 36.56
CA PHE A 462 -68.36 16.20 37.14
C PHE A 462 -68.15 17.72 37.05
N PHE A 463 -68.70 18.38 36.01
CA PHE A 463 -68.58 19.83 35.82
C PHE A 463 -69.65 20.67 36.55
N LYS A 464 -70.57 20.04 37.32
CA LYS A 464 -71.50 20.78 38.17
C LYS A 464 -70.83 21.12 39.51
N ARG A 465 -70.17 22.29 39.56
CA ARG A 465 -69.65 22.85 40.82
C ARG A 465 -70.81 23.24 41.74
N ASN A 466 -70.92 22.58 42.89
CA ASN A 466 -71.78 23.03 43.98
C ASN A 466 -71.09 24.24 44.64
N ARG A 467 -71.59 25.46 44.38
CA ARG A 467 -71.14 26.64 45.13
C ARG A 467 -71.87 26.62 46.49
N PRO A 468 -71.18 26.60 47.64
CA PRO A 468 -71.86 26.79 48.91
C PRO A 468 -72.56 28.15 48.91
N HIS A 469 -73.84 28.17 49.26
CA HIS A 469 -74.59 29.39 49.47
C HIS A 469 -73.96 30.13 50.67
N HIS A 470 -73.27 31.24 50.43
CA HIS A 470 -73.07 32.22 51.50
C HIS A 470 -74.44 32.81 51.86
N PRO A 471 -74.88 32.77 53.13
CA PRO A 471 -76.12 33.41 53.54
C PRO A 471 -76.02 34.91 53.26
N THR A 472 -77.13 35.50 52.84
CA THR A 472 -77.21 36.95 52.61
C THR A 472 -77.01 37.69 53.94
N LEU A 473 -76.31 38.83 53.91
CA LEU A 473 -75.99 39.67 55.08
C LEU A 473 -77.19 39.90 56.02
N TYR A 474 -78.40 39.95 55.45
CA TYR A 474 -79.65 40.14 56.18
C TYR A 474 -80.00 38.99 57.15
N GLN A 475 -79.60 37.76 56.83
CA GLN A 475 -79.83 36.59 57.70
C GLN A 475 -78.81 36.52 58.85
N ALA A 476 -77.58 37.02 58.66
CA ALA A 476 -76.58 37.10 59.71
C ALA A 476 -76.94 38.18 60.75
N GLU A 477 -77.47 39.32 60.31
CA GLU A 477 -77.93 40.41 61.20
C GLU A 477 -79.12 40.01 62.09
N TYR A 478 -80.02 39.15 61.58
CA TYR A 478 -81.15 38.63 62.35
C TYR A 478 -80.72 37.63 63.43
N GLN A 479 -79.68 36.84 63.21
CA GLN A 479 -79.16 35.90 64.20
C GLN A 479 -78.40 36.63 65.32
N PHE A 480 -77.60 37.64 64.98
CA PHE A 480 -76.88 38.44 65.97
C PHE A 480 -77.81 39.16 66.95
N ARG A 481 -78.91 39.77 66.44
CA ARG A 481 -79.91 40.45 67.29
C ARG A 481 -80.70 39.46 68.19
N ARG A 482 -80.77 38.19 67.78
CA ARG A 482 -81.44 37.13 68.54
C ARG A 482 -80.55 36.58 69.66
N GLU A 483 -79.23 36.61 69.47
CA GLU A 483 -78.25 36.25 70.50
C GLU A 483 -78.17 37.35 71.57
N GLU A 484 -78.16 38.63 71.19
CA GLU A 484 -78.19 39.76 72.15
C GLU A 484 -79.44 39.82 73.04
N THR A 485 -80.57 39.29 72.57
CA THR A 485 -81.83 39.25 73.36
C THR A 485 -81.98 37.99 74.21
N SER A 486 -81.04 37.04 74.12
CA SER A 486 -81.06 35.80 74.90
C SER A 486 -80.14 35.82 76.13
N GLU A 487 -79.28 36.84 76.27
CA GLU A 487 -78.36 37.01 77.40
C GLU A 487 -78.67 38.22 78.32
N ALA A 488 -79.87 38.82 78.20
CA ALA A 488 -80.32 39.96 79.03
C ALA A 488 -81.51 39.63 79.94
#